data_AF-A0A3S5JVY6-F1
#
_entry.id   AF-A0A3S5JVY6-F1
#
_cell.length_a   1.000
_cell.length_b   1.000
_cell.length_c   1.000
_cell.angle_alpha   90.00
_cell.angle_beta   90.00
_cell.angle_gamma   90.00
#
_symmetry.space_group_name_H-M   'P 1'
#
loop_
_entity.id
_entity.type
_entity.pdbx_description
1 polymer ?
#
loop_
_entity_poly.entity_id
_entity_poly.type
_entity_poly.pdbx_seq_one_letter_code
_entity_poly.pdbx_strand_id
1 'polypeptide(L)'
;MDSTIVTSETLDDMATIAGLSDAILPITARAMRGELDFEAALDERLALFAGRPASLVDDALAAVTLSAGAEVLVRTMRKSGASCYLISGGFTAITGPIA
;
A
#
# COMPACT_ATOMS: atom_id res chain seq x y z
N MET A 1 2.24 5.66 -4.44
CA MET A 1 2.00 5.70 -2.99
C MET A 1 2.92 4.68 -2.36
N ASP A 2 2.58 3.39 -2.43
CA ASP A 2 3.48 2.26 -2.17
C ASP A 2 4.74 2.35 -3.05
N SER A 3 5.88 1.91 -2.50
CA SER A 3 7.20 1.94 -3.14
C SER A 3 7.57 3.27 -3.83
N THR A 4 7.01 4.40 -3.37
CA THR A 4 7.21 5.74 -3.97
C THR A 4 7.25 6.83 -2.89
N ILE A 5 6.11 7.14 -2.27
CA ILE A 5 6.01 8.11 -1.16
C ILE A 5 6.25 7.41 0.17
N VAL A 6 5.87 6.14 0.26
CA VAL A 6 6.23 5.23 1.34
C VAL A 6 7.18 4.15 0.82
N THR A 7 7.99 3.59 1.71
CA THR A 7 9.03 2.61 1.34
C THR A 7 8.51 1.19 1.19
N SER A 8 7.36 0.88 1.78
CA SER A 8 6.79 -0.47 1.81
C SER A 8 5.64 -0.64 0.83
N GLU A 9 5.15 -1.88 0.75
CA GLU A 9 3.91 -2.28 0.07
C GLU A 9 2.86 -2.54 1.15
N THR A 10 1.90 -1.62 1.31
CA THR A 10 1.01 -1.62 2.48
C THR A 10 0.09 -2.84 2.59
N LEU A 11 -0.27 -3.46 1.46
CA LEU A 11 -0.99 -4.74 1.45
C LEU A 11 -0.12 -5.90 1.99
N ASP A 12 1.16 -5.93 1.63
CA ASP A 12 2.11 -6.97 2.06
C ASP A 12 2.49 -6.79 3.54
N ASP A 13 2.54 -5.55 4.02
CA ASP A 13 2.67 -5.25 5.45
C ASP A 13 1.48 -5.81 6.23
N MET A 14 0.25 -5.52 5.77
CA MET A 14 -0.98 -6.10 6.36
C MET A 14 -0.96 -7.63 6.31
N ALA A 15 -0.51 -8.21 5.21
CA ALA A 15 -0.37 -9.67 5.06
C ALA A 15 0.59 -10.24 6.10
N THR A 16 1.72 -9.57 6.33
CA THR A 16 2.75 -9.99 7.28
C THR A 16 2.23 -9.92 8.71
N ILE A 17 1.57 -8.83 9.09
CA ILE A 17 0.94 -8.67 10.42
C ILE A 17 -0.14 -9.73 10.63
N ALA A 18 -0.92 -10.06 9.60
CA ALA A 18 -1.96 -11.08 9.64
C ALA A 18 -1.46 -12.54 9.56
N GLY A 19 -0.17 -12.76 9.30
CA GLY A 19 0.41 -14.09 9.07
C GLY A 19 -0.08 -14.75 7.76
N LEU A 20 -0.34 -13.96 6.72
CA LEU A 20 -0.86 -14.37 5.42
C LEU A 20 0.16 -14.27 4.28
N SER A 21 1.40 -13.86 4.55
CA SER A 21 2.43 -13.62 3.52
C SER A 21 2.64 -14.83 2.59
N ASP A 22 2.69 -16.04 3.14
CA ASP A 22 2.87 -17.27 2.36
C ASP A 22 1.73 -17.55 1.37
N ALA A 23 0.52 -17.09 1.67
CA ALA A 23 -0.64 -17.23 0.80
C ALA A 23 -0.74 -16.09 -0.24
N ILE A 24 -0.26 -14.89 0.10
CA ILE A 24 -0.36 -13.69 -0.76
C ILE A 24 0.78 -13.63 -1.79
N LEU A 25 2.01 -14.01 -1.41
CA LEU A 25 3.18 -13.96 -2.28
C LEU A 25 2.98 -14.69 -3.62
N PRO A 26 2.40 -15.91 -3.68
CA PRO A 26 2.17 -16.60 -4.95
C PRO A 26 1.20 -15.85 -5.87
N ILE A 27 0.17 -15.19 -5.31
CA ILE A 27 -0.83 -14.43 -6.07
C ILE A 27 -0.17 -13.18 -6.66
N THR A 28 0.60 -12.44 -5.84
CA THR A 28 1.38 -11.28 -6.30
C THR A 28 2.34 -11.67 -7.42
N ALA A 29 3.03 -12.82 -7.30
CA ALA A 29 3.94 -13.31 -8.33
C ALA A 29 3.22 -13.65 -9.65
N ARG A 30 2.02 -14.25 -9.60
CA ARG A 30 1.19 -14.51 -10.80
C ARG A 30 0.76 -13.21 -11.47
N ALA A 31 0.34 -12.21 -10.69
CA ALA A 31 -0.04 -10.90 -11.20
C ALA A 31 1.13 -10.19 -11.89
N MET A 32 2.33 -10.21 -11.29
CA MET A 32 3.54 -9.62 -11.87
C MET A 32 4.00 -10.31 -13.16
N ARG A 33 3.70 -11.61 -13.34
CA ARG A 33 3.95 -12.34 -14.59
C ARG A 33 2.89 -12.07 -15.67
N GLY A 34 1.85 -11.31 -15.35
CA GLY A 34 0.71 -11.07 -16.24
C GLY A 34 -0.22 -12.28 -16.41
N GLU A 35 -0.10 -13.28 -15.54
CA GLU A 35 -0.94 -14.49 -15.55
C GLU A 35 -2.30 -14.26 -14.85
N LEU A 36 -2.38 -13.18 -14.07
CA LEU A 36 -3.58 -12.76 -13.36
C LEU A 36 -3.74 -11.25 -13.58
N ASP A 37 -4.93 -10.83 -13.97
CA ASP A 37 -5.21 -9.40 -14.09
C ASP A 37 -5.13 -8.72 -12.72
N PHE A 38 -4.93 -7.40 -12.71
CA PHE A 38 -4.71 -6.66 -11.47
C PHE A 38 -5.92 -6.73 -10.52
N GLU A 39 -7.13 -6.65 -11.04
CA GLU A 39 -8.37 -6.62 -10.25
C GLU A 39 -8.62 -7.98 -9.59
N ALA A 40 -8.54 -9.07 -10.36
CA ALA A 40 -8.61 -10.43 -9.89
C ALA A 40 -7.50 -10.76 -8.89
N ALA A 41 -6.27 -10.28 -9.12
CA ALA A 41 -5.18 -10.44 -8.17
C ALA A 41 -5.46 -9.72 -6.85
N LEU A 42 -6.04 -8.51 -6.90
CA LEU A 42 -6.44 -7.78 -5.72
C LEU A 42 -7.56 -8.52 -4.97
N ASP A 43 -8.62 -8.93 -5.66
CA ASP A 43 -9.73 -9.67 -5.06
C ASP A 43 -9.28 -10.98 -4.39
N GLU A 44 -8.43 -11.76 -5.06
CA GLU A 44 -7.90 -13.02 -4.52
C GLU A 44 -7.07 -12.78 -3.24
N ARG A 45 -6.26 -11.70 -3.20
CA ARG A 45 -5.48 -11.33 -2.00
C ARG A 45 -6.38 -10.82 -0.88
N LEU A 46 -7.38 -9.99 -1.19
CA LEU A 46 -8.30 -9.43 -0.19
C LEU A 46 -9.19 -10.49 0.44
N ALA A 47 -9.61 -11.50 -0.32
CA ALA A 47 -10.41 -12.62 0.19
C ALA A 47 -9.71 -13.34 1.35
N LEU A 48 -8.37 -13.39 1.38
CA LEU A 48 -7.60 -14.01 2.46
C LEU A 48 -7.70 -13.25 3.79
N PHE A 49 -8.09 -11.97 3.76
CA PHE A 49 -8.32 -11.15 4.95
C PHE A 49 -9.73 -11.32 5.54
N ALA A 50 -10.59 -12.16 4.95
CA ALA A 50 -11.94 -12.37 5.47
C ALA A 50 -11.93 -12.83 6.94
N GLY A 51 -12.71 -12.14 7.77
CA GLY A 51 -12.80 -12.42 9.22
C GLY A 51 -11.63 -11.87 10.06
N ARG A 52 -10.68 -11.15 9.45
CA ARG A 52 -9.60 -10.47 10.18
C ARG A 52 -10.08 -9.12 10.75
N PRO A 53 -9.48 -8.66 11.86
CA PRO A 53 -9.88 -7.39 12.47
C PRO A 53 -9.47 -6.21 11.60
N ALA A 54 -10.32 -5.17 11.58
CA ALA A 54 -10.03 -3.93 10.87
C ALA A 54 -8.80 -3.19 11.41
N SER A 55 -8.39 -3.47 12.65
CA SER A 55 -7.19 -2.89 13.29
C SER A 55 -5.91 -3.17 12.51
N LEU A 56 -5.88 -4.20 11.64
CA LEU A 56 -4.74 -4.46 10.77
C LEU A 56 -4.39 -3.26 9.87
N VAL A 57 -5.38 -2.45 9.50
CA VAL A 57 -5.16 -1.22 8.72
C VAL A 57 -4.42 -0.19 9.56
N ASP A 58 -4.81 -0.03 10.83
CA ASP A 58 -4.16 0.89 11.76
C ASP A 58 -2.73 0.43 12.08
N ASP A 59 -2.54 -0.88 12.27
CA ASP A 59 -1.23 -1.49 12.53
C ASP A 59 -0.29 -1.31 11.33
N ALA A 60 -0.80 -1.52 10.11
CA ALA A 60 -0.03 -1.27 8.89
C ALA A 60 0.32 0.22 8.73
N LEU A 61 -0.63 1.12 8.99
CA LEU A 61 -0.39 2.57 8.95
C LEU A 61 0.68 3.00 9.97
N ALA A 62 0.68 2.41 11.16
CA ALA A 62 1.69 2.69 12.19
C ALA A 62 3.10 2.22 11.80
N ALA A 63 3.20 1.21 10.93
CA ALA A 63 4.47 0.70 10.41
C ALA A 63 5.01 1.48 9.20
N VAL A 64 4.20 2.36 8.59
CA VAL A 64 4.58 3.12 7.40
C VAL A 64 5.79 4.00 7.65
N THR A 65 6.77 3.89 6.75
CA THR A 65 7.91 4.81 6.69
C THR A 65 7.87 5.58 5.38
N LEU A 66 8.01 6.90 5.45
CA LEU A 66 8.10 7.74 4.25
C LEU A 66 9.43 7.52 3.54
N SER A 67 9.39 7.54 2.21
CA SER A 67 10.59 7.54 1.38
C SER A 67 11.47 8.74 1.70
N ALA A 68 12.79 8.53 1.67
CA ALA A 68 13.75 9.57 1.96
C ALA A 68 13.53 10.80 1.06
N GLY A 69 13.35 11.96 1.68
CA GLY A 69 13.11 13.22 0.98
C GLY A 69 11.69 13.42 0.44
N ALA A 70 10.76 12.47 0.60
CA ALA A 70 9.38 12.62 0.12
C ALA A 70 8.69 13.86 0.70
N GLU A 71 8.81 14.07 2.01
CA GLU A 71 8.26 15.26 2.65
C GLU A 71 8.92 16.56 2.15
N VAL A 72 10.25 16.57 2.02
CA VAL A 72 11.02 17.72 1.55
C VAL A 72 10.63 18.08 0.11
N LEU A 73 10.48 17.08 -0.75
CA LEU A 73 10.03 17.23 -2.13
C LEU A 73 8.66 17.92 -2.19
N VAL A 74 7.65 17.35 -1.52
CA VAL A 74 6.28 17.87 -1.55
C VAL A 74 6.21 19.28 -0.96
N ARG A 75 6.88 19.54 0.18
CA ARG A 75 6.97 20.88 0.77
C ARG A 75 7.60 21.89 -0.19
N THR A 76 8.67 21.50 -0.88
CA THR A 76 9.38 22.37 -1.83
C THR A 76 8.52 22.67 -3.05
N MET A 77 7.87 21.65 -3.63
CA MET A 77 6.97 21.81 -4.77
C MET A 77 5.79 22.73 -4.43
N ARG A 78 5.13 22.52 -3.28
CA ARG A 78 4.03 23.39 -2.81
C ARG A 78 4.50 24.84 -2.60
N LYS A 79 5.68 25.04 -2.01
CA LYS A 79 6.26 26.39 -1.82
C LYS A 79 6.52 27.10 -3.15
N SER A 80 6.84 26.36 -4.20
CA SER A 80 7.04 26.86 -5.56
C SER A 80 5.74 27.02 -6.37
N GLY A 81 4.56 26.83 -5.75
CA GLY A 81 3.26 27.03 -6.38
C GLY A 81 2.70 25.80 -7.11
N ALA A 82 3.30 24.62 -6.96
CA ALA A 82 2.80 23.40 -7.58
C ALA A 82 1.68 22.75 -6.75
N SER A 83 0.66 22.22 -7.45
CA SER A 83 -0.33 21.32 -6.86
C SER A 83 0.25 19.90 -6.80
N CYS A 84 0.21 19.27 -5.63
CA CYS A 84 0.73 17.92 -5.40
C CYS A 84 -0.43 16.97 -5.08
N TYR A 85 -0.53 15.86 -5.80
CA TYR A 85 -1.58 14.85 -5.64
C TYR A 85 -0.95 13.48 -5.40
N LEU A 86 -1.54 12.70 -4.49
CA LEU A 86 -1.19 11.32 -4.27
C LEU A 86 -2.23 10.42 -4.94
N ILE A 87 -1.80 9.63 -5.93
CA ILE A 87 -2.63 8.65 -6.62
C ILE A 87 -2.15 7.27 -6.19
N SER A 88 -3.11 6.42 -5.80
CA SER A 88 -2.85 5.07 -5.31
C SER A 88 -3.90 4.09 -5.82
N GLY A 89 -3.47 2.86 -6.10
CA GLY A 89 -4.37 1.70 -6.25
C GLY A 89 -4.61 0.95 -4.93
N GLY A 90 -3.99 1.42 -3.83
CA GLY A 90 -4.19 0.88 -2.49
C GLY A 90 -5.43 1.44 -1.79
N PHE A 91 -5.48 1.33 -0.47
CA PHE A 91 -6.68 1.65 0.29
C PHE A 91 -6.76 3.13 0.67
N THR A 92 -7.96 3.70 0.61
CA THR A 92 -8.23 5.08 1.05
C THR A 92 -7.90 5.28 2.53
N ALA A 93 -8.14 4.28 3.38
CA ALA A 93 -7.84 4.32 4.81
C ALA A 93 -6.35 4.46 5.12
N ILE A 94 -5.47 4.06 4.19
CA ILE A 94 -4.01 4.21 4.32
C ILE A 94 -3.54 5.46 3.56
N THR A 95 -4.03 5.65 2.34
CA THR A 95 -3.62 6.77 1.47
C THR A 95 -4.04 8.13 2.04
N GLY A 96 -5.22 8.22 2.64
CA GLY A 96 -5.76 9.47 3.20
C GLY A 96 -4.88 10.08 4.29
N PRO A 97 -4.49 9.32 5.34
CA PRO A 97 -3.58 9.82 6.37
C PRO A 97 -2.18 10.21 5.89
N ILE A 98 -1.71 9.67 4.75
CA ILE A 98 -0.37 9.95 4.20
C ILE A 98 -0.35 11.22 3.32
N ALA A 99 -1.46 11.55 2.66
CA ALA A 99 -1.55 12.63 1.65
C ALA A 99 -1.52 14.05 2.23
#